data_AF-A0A9X0CL96-F1
#
_entry.id   AF-A0A9X0CL96-F1
#
_cell.length_a   1.000
_cell.length_b   1.000
_cell.length_c   1.000
_cell.angle_alpha   90.00
_cell.angle_beta   90.00
_cell.angle_gamma   90.00
#
_symmetry.space_group_name_H-M   'P 1'
#
loop_
_entity.id
_entity.type
_entity.pdbx_description
1 polymer ?
#
loop_
_entity_poly.entity_id
_entity_poly.type
_entity_poly.pdbx_seq_one_letter_code
_entity_poly.pdbx_strand_id
1 'polypeptide(L)'
;MAPASKYPEMLRVRVGWKHNLDQKEGCEQDIAVKKVFLHPKWDIRTQNTSNGVKTLTTHDIALIELSSPVNLTSNVKSMCLDNGQFFKAAHINETFSWYESNIDSDV
;
A
#
# COMPACT_ATOMS: atom_id res chain seq x y z
N MET A 1 -1.02 -2.60 5.89
CA MET A 1 0.33 -2.94 5.38
C MET A 1 0.58 -2.07 4.16
N ALA A 2 1.83 -1.71 3.90
CA ALA A 2 2.22 -0.93 2.73
C ALA A 2 3.59 -1.39 2.23
N PRO A 3 3.91 -1.14 0.94
CA PRO A 3 5.25 -1.40 0.43
C PRO A 3 6.29 -0.55 1.15
N ALA A 4 7.42 -1.17 1.53
CA ALA A 4 8.57 -0.50 2.13
C ALA A 4 9.24 0.47 1.14
N SER A 5 9.17 0.19 -0.16
CA SER A 5 9.66 1.05 -1.25
C SER A 5 8.97 2.42 -1.33
N LYS A 6 7.88 2.65 -0.57
CA LYS A 6 7.24 3.96 -0.41
C LYS A 6 7.80 4.79 0.74
N TYR A 7 8.63 4.23 1.60
CA TYR A 7 9.32 5.02 2.63
C TYR A 7 10.43 5.88 2.00
N PRO A 8 10.63 7.16 2.41
CA PRO A 8 10.01 7.86 3.54
C PRO A 8 8.77 8.72 3.21
N GLU A 9 8.16 8.58 2.02
CA GLU A 9 7.03 9.40 1.57
C GLU A 9 5.73 9.20 2.38
N MET A 10 5.73 8.24 3.31
CA MET A 10 4.58 7.82 4.10
C MET A 10 4.33 8.76 5.29
N LEU A 11 3.74 9.92 5.01
CA LEU A 11 3.50 10.96 6.02
C LEU A 11 2.11 10.88 6.66
N ARG A 12 1.10 10.44 5.90
CA ARG A 12 -0.30 10.41 6.34
C ARG A 12 -1.03 9.19 5.80
N VAL A 13 -1.96 8.66 6.58
CA VAL A 13 -2.89 7.62 6.18
C VAL A 13 -4.30 8.20 6.15
N ARG A 14 -5.02 7.97 5.06
CA ARG A 14 -6.45 8.30 4.91
C ARG A 14 -7.26 7.01 4.88
N VAL A 15 -8.26 6.89 5.74
CA VAL A 15 -9.24 5.78 5.75
C VAL A 15 -10.67 6.33 5.70
N GLY A 16 -11.64 5.48 5.37
CA GLY A 16 -13.04 5.84 5.21
C GLY A 16 -13.58 5.49 3.83
N TRP A 17 -14.90 5.46 3.69
CA TRP A 17 -15.53 5.31 2.37
C TRP A 17 -15.09 6.50 1.51
N LYS A 18 -14.67 6.18 0.29
CA LYS A 18 -14.08 7.10 -0.66
C LYS A 18 -14.51 6.63 -2.03
N HIS A 19 -15.28 7.43 -2.74
CA HIS A 19 -15.47 7.27 -4.17
C HIS A 19 -14.77 8.39 -4.95
N ASN A 20 -14.49 9.52 -4.31
CA ASN A 20 -13.79 10.62 -4.94
C ASN A 20 -12.60 11.10 -4.10
N LEU A 21 -11.44 11.28 -4.73
CA LEU A 21 -10.22 11.81 -4.11
C LEU A 21 -10.31 13.31 -3.80
N ASP A 22 -11.08 14.04 -4.60
CA ASP A 22 -11.12 15.50 -4.65
C ASP A 22 -12.29 16.09 -3.85
N GLN A 23 -13.22 15.24 -3.40
CA GLN A 23 -14.40 15.63 -2.65
C GLN A 23 -14.31 15.13 -1.21
N LYS A 24 -14.72 15.97 -0.25
CA LYS A 24 -14.94 15.55 1.14
C LYS A 24 -16.35 14.97 1.26
N GLU A 25 -16.43 13.69 1.61
CA GLU A 25 -17.67 12.91 1.79
C GLU A 25 -18.09 12.83 3.28
N GLY A 26 -17.25 13.29 4.21
CA GLY A 26 -17.56 13.44 5.64
C GLY A 26 -17.32 12.19 6.49
N CYS A 27 -16.85 11.10 5.87
CA CYS A 27 -16.52 9.83 6.55
C CYS A 27 -15.01 9.59 6.66
N GLU A 28 -14.18 10.50 6.14
CA GLU A 28 -12.75 10.35 6.05
C GLU A 28 -12.06 10.62 7.39
N GLN A 29 -11.05 9.82 7.69
CA GLN A 29 -10.15 10.01 8.81
C GLN A 29 -8.73 10.11 8.28
N ASP A 30 -8.15 11.30 8.42
CA ASP A 30 -6.78 11.61 8.06
C ASP A 30 -5.92 11.57 9.32
N ILE A 31 -4.97 10.63 9.36
CA ILE A 31 -4.15 10.37 10.56
C ILE A 31 -2.68 10.43 10.18
N ALA A 32 -1.90 11.18 10.97
CA ALA A 32 -0.46 11.29 10.78
C ALA A 32 0.23 9.97 11.11
N VAL A 33 1.32 9.69 10.39
CA VAL A 33 2.18 8.54 10.71
C VAL A 33 3.08 8.91 11.88
N LYS A 34 3.05 8.07 12.93
CA LYS A 34 3.96 8.21 14.08
C LYS A 34 5.30 7.55 13.80
N LYS A 35 5.28 6.34 13.25
CA LYS A 35 6.48 5.56 12.97
C LYS A 35 6.23 4.55 11.86
N VAL A 36 7.27 4.29 11.07
CA VAL A 36 7.29 3.21 10.06
C VAL A 36 8.29 2.15 10.51
N PHE A 37 7.86 0.89 10.46
CA PHE A 37 8.68 -0.28 10.73
C PHE A 37 8.90 -1.04 9.42
N LEU A 38 10.12 -0.92 8.88
CA LEU A 38 10.53 -1.63 7.67
C LEU A 38 10.82 -3.09 8.02
N HIS A 39 10.57 -3.99 7.07
CA HIS A 39 11.01 -5.38 7.24
C HIS A 39 12.55 -5.42 7.39
N PRO A 40 13.10 -6.15 8.37
CA PRO A 40 14.55 -6.13 8.66
C PRO A 40 15.41 -6.69 7.53
N LYS A 41 14.80 -7.45 6.61
CA LYS A 41 15.44 -7.99 5.40
C LYS A 41 14.98 -7.31 4.11
N TRP A 42 14.37 -6.13 4.21
CA TRP A 42 13.99 -5.36 3.03
C TRP A 42 15.26 -4.95 2.28
N ASP A 43 15.25 -5.18 0.97
CA ASP A 43 16.37 -4.87 0.08
C ASP A 43 15.86 -4.47 -1.29
N ILE A 44 16.51 -3.50 -1.90
CA ILE A 44 16.22 -2.99 -3.24
C ILE A 44 17.51 -2.99 -4.06
N ARG A 45 17.49 -3.71 -5.17
CA ARG A 45 18.64 -3.83 -6.06
C ARG A 45 18.27 -3.47 -7.47
N THR A 46 19.16 -2.74 -8.12
CA THR A 46 19.03 -2.40 -9.54
C THR A 46 20.00 -3.27 -10.32
N GLN A 47 19.49 -4.03 -11.28
CA GLN A 47 20.30 -4.89 -12.15
C GLN A 47 20.08 -4.52 -13.62
N ASN A 48 21.17 -4.41 -14.36
CA ASN A 48 21.11 -4.31 -15.82
C ASN A 48 20.77 -5.68 -16.39
N THR A 49 19.67 -5.77 -17.12
CA THR A 49 19.27 -6.98 -17.85
C THR A 49 19.37 -6.71 -19.36
N SER A 50 19.32 -7.77 -20.18
CA SER A 50 19.30 -7.64 -21.64
C SER A 50 18.13 -6.79 -22.15
N ASN A 51 17.08 -6.63 -21.33
CA ASN A 51 15.85 -5.91 -21.67
C ASN A 51 15.73 -4.57 -20.91
N GLY A 52 16.85 -4.06 -20.37
CA GLY A 52 16.91 -2.79 -19.65
C GLY A 52 17.18 -2.93 -18.15
N VAL A 53 17.10 -1.81 -17.44
CA VAL A 53 17.34 -1.73 -16.00
C VAL A 53 16.14 -2.30 -15.25
N LYS A 54 16.35 -3.36 -14.47
CA LYS A 54 15.31 -3.99 -13.64
C LYS A 54 15.58 -3.71 -12.17
N THR A 55 14.57 -3.16 -11.49
CA THR A 55 14.56 -3.02 -10.03
C THR A 55 13.95 -4.26 -9.40
N LEU A 56 14.70 -4.90 -8.51
CA LEU A 56 14.28 -6.06 -7.73
C LEU A 56 14.07 -5.63 -6.29
N THR A 57 12.87 -5.84 -5.76
CA THR A 57 12.55 -5.60 -4.36
C THR A 57 12.32 -6.93 -3.65
N THR A 58 12.91 -7.11 -2.48
CA THR A 58 12.68 -8.29 -1.63
C THR A 58 12.17 -7.85 -0.26
N HIS A 59 11.22 -8.62 0.30
CA HIS A 59 10.54 -8.27 1.54
C HIS A 59 9.99 -6.84 1.54
N ASP A 60 9.36 -6.43 0.44
CA ASP A 60 8.82 -5.08 0.25
C ASP A 60 7.53 -4.88 1.06
N ILE A 61 7.67 -4.87 2.37
CA ILE A 61 6.59 -4.74 3.34
C ILE A 61 7.02 -3.88 4.53
N ALA A 62 6.12 -2.99 4.94
CA ALA A 62 6.27 -2.16 6.12
C ALA A 62 4.98 -2.11 6.95
N LEU A 63 5.16 -1.97 8.27
CA LEU A 63 4.10 -1.64 9.22
C LEU A 63 4.13 -0.15 9.55
N ILE A 64 2.95 0.44 9.66
CA ILE A 64 2.77 1.87 9.94
C ILE A 64 2.07 1.99 11.28
N GLU A 65 2.72 2.65 12.23
CA GLU A 65 2.09 3.08 13.48
C GLU A 65 1.48 4.46 13.27
N LEU A 66 0.18 4.57 13.55
CA LEU A 66 -0.57 5.81 13.47
C LEU A 66 -0.35 6.66 14.73
N SER A 67 -0.41 7.99 14.60
CA SER A 67 -0.32 8.92 15.74
C SER A 67 -1.46 8.78 16.73
N SER A 68 -2.62 8.31 16.25
CA SER A 68 -3.82 8.03 17.05
C SER A 68 -4.55 6.82 16.45
N PRO A 69 -5.29 6.05 17.26
CA PRO A 69 -6.13 4.97 16.73
C PRO A 69 -7.20 5.51 15.77
N VAL A 70 -7.54 4.70 14.76
CA VAL A 70 -8.69 4.95 13.88
C VAL A 70 -10.00 4.63 14.60
N ASN A 71 -11.05 5.40 14.32
CA ASN A 71 -12.41 5.04 14.71
C ASN A 71 -12.96 4.01 13.71
N LEU A 72 -13.22 2.80 14.20
CA LEU A 72 -13.83 1.74 13.39
C LEU A 72 -15.32 2.04 13.20
N THR A 73 -15.78 1.97 11.95
CA THR A 73 -17.16 2.26 11.55
C THR A 73 -17.62 1.25 10.49
N SER A 74 -18.85 1.38 10.00
CA SER A 74 -19.29 0.60 8.82
C SER A 74 -18.37 0.77 7.61
N ASN A 75 -17.70 1.93 7.52
CA ASN A 75 -16.87 2.38 6.41
C ASN A 75 -15.35 2.23 6.69
N VAL A 76 -14.97 1.87 7.91
CA VAL A 76 -13.58 1.67 8.33
C VAL A 76 -13.50 0.38 9.12
N LYS A 77 -12.98 -0.66 8.48
CA LYS A 77 -12.81 -2.00 9.08
C LYS A 77 -11.37 -2.45 8.92
N SER A 78 -10.86 -3.20 9.90
CA SER A 78 -9.60 -3.92 9.74
C SER A 78 -9.79 -5.13 8.83
N MET A 79 -8.70 -5.55 8.18
CA MET A 79 -8.66 -6.79 7.42
C MET A 79 -7.89 -7.83 8.22
N CYS A 80 -8.35 -9.08 8.17
CA CYS A 80 -7.66 -10.21 8.80
C CYS A 80 -6.36 -10.52 8.05
N LEU A 81 -5.34 -10.94 8.79
CA LEU A 81 -4.18 -11.58 8.18
C LEU A 81 -4.56 -13.02 7.81
N ASP A 82 -4.00 -13.50 6.71
CA ASP A 82 -4.14 -14.89 6.35
C ASP A 82 -3.49 -15.79 7.41
N ASN A 83 -3.97 -17.03 7.52
CA ASN A 83 -3.47 -18.01 8.48
C ASN A 83 -2.18 -18.72 8.03
N GLY A 84 -1.56 -18.27 6.92
CA GLY A 84 -0.33 -18.83 6.38
C GLY A 84 -0.56 -19.96 5.39
N GLN A 85 -1.75 -20.02 4.78
CA GLN A 85 -2.05 -21.00 3.74
C GLN A 85 -1.44 -20.60 2.40
N PHE A 86 -1.08 -21.61 1.62
CA PHE A 86 -0.61 -21.38 0.25
C PHE A 86 -1.80 -21.15 -0.68
N PHE A 87 -1.81 -20.00 -1.35
CA PHE A 87 -2.73 -19.74 -2.45
C PHE A 87 -2.34 -20.61 -3.64
N LYS A 88 -3.28 -21.44 -4.11
CA LYS A 88 -3.08 -22.26 -5.32
C LYS A 88 -3.03 -21.36 -6.55
N ALA A 89 -2.31 -21.81 -7.58
CA ALA A 89 -2.43 -21.21 -8.90
C ALA A 89 -3.91 -21.24 -9.36
N ALA A 90 -4.33 -20.19 -10.08
CA ALA A 90 -5.71 -19.94 -10.47
C ALA A 90 -6.71 -19.60 -9.35
N HIS A 91 -6.23 -19.26 -8.14
CA HIS A 91 -7.06 -18.62 -7.14
C HIS A 91 -7.46 -17.20 -7.59
N ILE A 92 -8.75 -16.87 -7.49
CA ILE A 92 -9.27 -15.53 -7.85
C ILE A 92 -8.97 -14.59 -6.68
N ASN A 93 -8.36 -13.45 -6.99
CA ASN A 93 -8.04 -12.40 -6.01
C ASN A 93 -8.58 -11.06 -6.51
N GLU A 94 -8.94 -10.18 -5.58
CA GLU A 94 -9.38 -8.81 -5.88
C GLU A 94 -8.34 -7.80 -5.39
N THR A 95 -8.07 -6.79 -6.21
CA THR A 95 -7.14 -5.69 -5.88
C THR A 95 -7.79 -4.35 -6.20
N PHE A 96 -7.75 -3.41 -5.27
CA PHE A 96 -8.34 -2.09 -5.42
C PHE A 96 -7.27 -1.01 -5.24
N SER A 97 -7.27 0.02 -6.10
CA SER A 97 -6.36 1.17 -5.98
C SER A 97 -6.88 2.38 -6.75
N TRP A 98 -6.37 3.57 -6.40
CA TRP A 98 -6.70 4.87 -7.02
C TRP A 98 -5.60 5.35 -7.98
N TYR A 99 -4.85 4.44 -8.61
CA TYR A 99 -3.75 4.86 -9.49
C TYR A 99 -4.29 5.66 -10.68
N GLU A 100 -3.61 6.74 -11.05
CA GLU A 100 -3.87 7.41 -12.32
C GLU A 100 -3.42 6.50 -13.46
N SER A 101 -4.33 6.21 -14.39
CA SER A 101 -3.98 5.60 -15.66
C SER A 101 -3.46 6.66 -16.62
N ASN A 102 -2.28 7.23 -16.35
CA ASN A 102 -1.54 7.96 -17.37
C ASN A 102 -0.89 6.90 -18.28
N ILE A 103 -1.66 6.43 -19.25
CA ILE A 103 -1.09 5.79 -20.43
C ILE A 103 -0.41 6.94 -21.19
N ASP A 104 0.89 7.12 -20.99
CA ASP A 104 1.67 7.82 -22.01
C ASP A 104 1.52 6.99 -23.28
N SER A 105 0.82 7.55 -24.26
CA SER A 105 0.84 7.06 -25.63
C SER A 105 2.21 7.38 -26.21
N ASP A 106 3.24 6.66 -25.77
CA ASP A 106 4.53 6.65 -26.43
C ASP A 106 4.44 5.71 -27.64
N VAL A 107 4.11 6.34 -28.77
CA VAL A 107 4.40 6.02 -30.19
C VAL A 107 4.18 4.60 -30.69
#